data_AF-A0A6I9Y4M3-F1
#
_entry.id   AF-A0A6I9Y4M3-F1
#
_cell.length_a   1.000
_cell.length_b   1.000
_cell.length_c   1.000
_cell.angle_alpha   90.00
_cell.angle_beta   90.00
_cell.angle_gamma   90.00
#
_symmetry.space_group_name_H-M   'P 1'
#
loop_
_entity.id
_entity.type
_entity.pdbx_description
1 polymer ?
#
loop_
_entity_poly.entity_id
_entity_poly.type
_entity_poly.pdbx_seq_one_letter_code
_entity_poly.pdbx_strand_id
1 'polypeptide(L)'
;MPDGRWKRAVLLVLLSLCSGAAVGGSQPRGGKSKRQSQQIIQPALPAGHNKQGCYDNGQHYQINQQWERIYLGKTLVCTCYGSSRGFNCESKPEPEETCFDKFTGTTYQVGETYERPKDSMIWDCTCIGAGRGRISCTIANRCHEGGQSYKIGDTWRRPHETGGFMLECVCLGNGKGEWTCKPVAERCYDNAAGTSYVVGDVWEKPYQGWMMVDCTCLGEGNGRITCTSRNRCNDQDTKRSYRIGDTWSKKDNRGNLLQCICTGNGRGEWKCERHSSLQATGIGSASATITDVRTALYQPQPQPAPSGHCATDSGMMYILGMQWLKTQGSQHMLCTCLGNGISCQETAVTQTYGGNSNGEPCVFPFTYHGKTFYSCTSEGRQDGNLWCSTTSNFDQDKSYAFCTEQNVLVQTRGGNSNGALCHFPFLYNNRNYTDCTSEGRRDNMKWCGTTSNYDVDEKFGFCPMAAHEEICT
;
A
#
# COMPACT_ATOMS: atom_id res chain seq x y z
N MET A 1 -7.05 -53.81 -25.24
CA MET A 1 -6.67 -55.19 -24.86
C MET A 1 -5.17 -55.23 -24.60
N PRO A 2 -4.67 -56.07 -23.67
CA PRO A 2 -5.29 -56.52 -22.40
C PRO A 2 -4.34 -56.19 -21.22
N ASP A 3 -4.26 -56.98 -20.15
CA ASP A 3 -4.93 -56.71 -18.87
C ASP A 3 -3.84 -56.64 -17.77
N GLY A 4 -4.06 -56.47 -16.46
CA GLY A 4 -5.26 -56.54 -15.63
C GLY A 4 -4.95 -56.05 -14.20
N ARG A 5 -5.92 -55.57 -13.40
CA ARG A 5 -6.91 -56.33 -12.59
C ARG A 5 -6.31 -57.21 -11.47
N TRP A 6 -6.52 -56.77 -10.22
CA TRP A 6 -7.09 -57.48 -9.05
C TRP A 6 -7.56 -56.37 -8.06
N LYS A 7 -8.83 -56.20 -7.68
CA LYS A 7 -9.73 -57.01 -6.80
C LYS A 7 -9.14 -57.22 -5.39
N ARG A 8 -9.60 -56.48 -4.35
CA ARG A 8 -10.86 -56.59 -3.56
C ARG A 8 -10.87 -57.68 -2.47
N ALA A 9 -10.79 -57.25 -1.20
CA ALA A 9 -11.43 -57.78 0.01
C ALA A 9 -11.39 -56.63 1.07
N VAL A 10 -12.41 -56.21 1.84
CA VAL A 10 -13.45 -56.91 2.63
C VAL A 10 -12.77 -57.64 3.81
N LEU A 11 -13.04 -57.36 5.09
CA LEU A 11 -14.27 -57.75 5.81
C LEU A 11 -14.30 -57.24 7.29
N LEU A 12 -15.43 -56.66 7.78
CA LEU A 12 -15.99 -56.64 9.17
C LEU A 12 -15.10 -56.22 10.39
N VAL A 13 -15.55 -55.93 11.63
CA VAL A 13 -16.80 -55.47 12.30
C VAL A 13 -16.40 -55.00 13.71
N LEU A 14 -17.16 -54.06 14.31
CA LEU A 14 -17.69 -54.19 15.69
C LEU A 14 -18.66 -53.05 16.02
N LEU A 15 -19.95 -53.35 15.86
CA LEU A 15 -21.04 -52.69 16.59
C LEU A 15 -21.30 -53.51 17.85
N SER A 16 -21.39 -52.86 19.01
CA SER A 16 -22.06 -53.42 20.18
C SER A 16 -23.06 -52.41 20.74
N LEU A 17 -24.35 -52.75 20.62
CA LEU A 17 -25.40 -52.11 21.40
C LEU A 17 -25.43 -52.73 22.79
N CYS A 18 -25.82 -51.93 23.79
CA CYS A 18 -26.71 -52.41 24.85
C CYS A 18 -27.89 -51.44 24.96
N SER A 19 -29.10 -52.00 25.05
CA SER A 19 -30.36 -51.26 25.09
C SER A 19 -31.24 -51.80 26.21
N GLY A 20 -32.09 -50.92 26.78
CA GLY A 20 -33.22 -51.31 27.61
C GLY A 20 -33.00 -51.19 29.12
N ALA A 21 -34.04 -50.99 29.93
CA ALA A 21 -35.43 -50.62 29.60
C ALA A 21 -36.11 -49.99 30.82
N ALA A 22 -37.22 -49.28 30.61
CA ALA A 22 -37.93 -48.51 31.64
C ALA A 22 -39.08 -49.29 32.31
N VAL A 23 -39.35 -48.98 33.58
CA VAL A 23 -40.66 -49.05 34.28
C VAL A 23 -40.62 -47.99 35.41
N GLY A 24 -41.61 -47.17 35.72
CA GLY A 24 -42.95 -46.89 35.15
C GLY A 24 -43.74 -45.99 36.12
N GLY A 25 -44.88 -45.39 35.72
CA GLY A 25 -45.85 -44.79 36.67
C GLY A 25 -46.45 -43.40 36.38
N SER A 26 -47.51 -43.38 35.56
CA SER A 26 -48.76 -42.56 35.67
C SER A 26 -48.78 -41.04 36.02
N GLN A 27 -49.58 -40.32 35.22
CA GLN A 27 -50.13 -38.95 35.39
C GLN A 27 -51.16 -38.83 36.58
N PRO A 28 -51.85 -37.69 36.90
CA PRO A 28 -52.00 -36.41 36.15
C PRO A 28 -52.13 -35.06 36.92
N ARG A 29 -52.14 -33.96 36.13
CA ARG A 29 -52.86 -32.67 36.28
C ARG A 29 -52.84 -31.87 37.62
N GLY A 30 -52.41 -30.60 37.50
CA GLY A 30 -53.23 -29.45 37.92
C GLY A 30 -52.60 -28.44 38.88
N GLY A 31 -52.91 -27.15 38.69
CA GLY A 31 -52.76 -26.10 39.70
C GLY A 31 -51.62 -25.09 39.50
N LYS A 32 -51.97 -23.82 39.25
CA LYS A 32 -51.07 -22.66 39.49
C LYS A 32 -51.13 -22.31 40.98
N SER A 33 -50.03 -21.80 41.57
CA SER A 33 -49.99 -20.56 42.39
C SER A 33 -48.96 -20.57 43.53
N LYS A 34 -48.19 -19.47 43.60
CA LYS A 34 -47.59 -18.76 44.76
C LYS A 34 -46.83 -19.51 45.87
N ARG A 35 -45.69 -18.89 46.22
CA ARG A 35 -45.00 -18.89 47.52
C ARG A 35 -45.91 -19.20 48.72
N GLN A 36 -45.44 -20.08 49.60
CA GLN A 36 -45.60 -19.89 51.04
C GLN A 36 -44.34 -20.33 51.79
N SER A 37 -43.90 -19.49 52.71
CA SER A 37 -42.89 -19.80 53.72
C SER A 37 -43.47 -20.72 54.78
N GLN A 38 -42.70 -21.71 55.24
CA GLN A 38 -42.96 -22.37 56.52
C GLN A 38 -41.75 -22.24 57.43
N GLN A 39 -42.01 -21.79 58.66
CA GLN A 39 -41.02 -21.61 59.71
C GLN A 39 -40.65 -22.98 60.31
N ILE A 40 -39.39 -23.15 60.69
CA ILE A 40 -38.98 -24.18 61.64
C ILE A 40 -38.69 -23.46 62.96
N ILE A 41 -39.29 -23.99 64.03
CA ILE A 41 -39.29 -23.39 65.37
C ILE A 41 -37.95 -23.67 66.07
N GLN A 42 -37.38 -22.64 66.72
CA GLN A 42 -36.16 -22.75 67.52
C GLN A 42 -36.42 -23.41 68.89
N PRO A 43 -35.48 -24.20 69.43
CA PRO A 43 -35.33 -24.38 70.87
C PRO A 43 -34.60 -23.17 71.48
N ALA A 44 -35.04 -22.70 72.65
CA ALA A 44 -34.43 -21.57 73.35
C ALA A 44 -33.26 -21.98 74.27
N LEU A 45 -32.20 -21.16 74.31
CA LEU A 45 -31.12 -21.19 75.30
C LEU A 45 -30.68 -19.74 75.63
N PRO A 46 -30.00 -19.50 76.77
CA PRO A 46 -30.31 -18.35 77.63
C PRO A 46 -29.66 -17.02 77.25
N ALA A 47 -30.22 -15.95 77.83
CA ALA A 47 -29.73 -14.58 77.71
C ALA A 47 -28.34 -14.39 78.37
N GLY A 48 -27.49 -13.57 77.73
CA GLY A 48 -26.25 -13.08 78.35
C GLY A 48 -25.02 -13.10 77.45
N HIS A 49 -24.97 -12.22 76.44
CA HIS A 49 -23.82 -11.38 76.05
C HIS A 49 -23.98 -10.90 74.59
N ASN A 50 -23.69 -9.62 74.37
CA ASN A 50 -23.85 -8.93 73.09
C ASN A 50 -22.79 -9.38 72.06
N LYS A 51 -23.01 -10.53 71.40
CA LYS A 51 -22.11 -11.05 70.36
C LYS A 51 -22.39 -10.40 69.00
N GLN A 52 -21.82 -9.22 68.81
CA GLN A 52 -21.72 -8.55 67.52
C GLN A 52 -20.60 -9.22 66.70
N GLY A 53 -20.97 -10.20 65.87
CA GLY A 53 -20.03 -11.06 65.14
C GLY A 53 -20.75 -12.06 64.24
N CYS A 54 -19.97 -12.88 63.53
CA CYS A 54 -20.47 -13.90 62.61
C CYS A 54 -20.19 -15.30 63.15
N TYR A 55 -20.96 -16.29 62.70
CA TYR A 55 -20.79 -17.68 63.11
C TYR A 55 -20.78 -18.58 61.87
N ASP A 56 -19.70 -19.35 61.69
CA ASP A 56 -19.53 -20.30 60.58
C ASP A 56 -18.89 -21.58 61.13
N ASN A 57 -19.42 -22.75 60.76
CA ASN A 57 -18.95 -24.08 61.17
C ASN A 57 -18.59 -24.24 62.69
N GLY A 58 -19.34 -23.59 63.59
CA GLY A 58 -19.11 -23.68 65.04
C GLY A 58 -18.07 -22.69 65.61
N GLN A 59 -17.44 -21.87 64.78
CA GLN A 59 -16.53 -20.81 65.20
C GLN A 59 -17.20 -19.43 65.14
N HIS A 60 -16.80 -18.54 66.05
CA HIS A 60 -17.27 -17.16 66.14
C HIS A 60 -16.19 -16.18 65.66
N TYR A 61 -16.55 -15.33 64.71
CA TYR A 61 -15.68 -14.33 64.09
C TYR A 61 -16.12 -12.91 64.47
N GLN A 62 -15.16 -12.06 64.81
CA GLN A 62 -15.39 -10.64 65.09
C GLN A 62 -15.77 -9.87 63.82
N ILE A 63 -16.39 -8.70 63.95
CA ILE A 63 -16.66 -7.82 62.80
C ILE A 63 -15.33 -7.43 62.12
N ASN A 64 -15.31 -7.45 60.79
CA ASN A 64 -14.15 -7.30 59.91
C ASN A 64 -13.08 -8.41 60.02
N GLN A 65 -13.29 -9.46 60.83
CA GLN A 65 -12.39 -10.61 60.83
C GLN A 65 -12.53 -11.39 59.52
N GLN A 66 -11.40 -11.82 58.98
CA GLN A 66 -11.32 -12.70 57.81
C GLN A 66 -10.85 -14.11 58.20
N TRP A 67 -11.33 -15.12 57.48
CA TRP A 67 -10.90 -16.52 57.61
C TRP A 67 -10.95 -17.25 56.27
N GLU A 68 -10.17 -18.34 56.16
CA GLU A 68 -10.21 -19.21 55.00
C GLU A 68 -11.25 -20.32 55.17
N ARG A 69 -11.94 -20.64 54.08
CA ARG A 69 -12.94 -21.71 54.01
C ARG A 69 -12.76 -22.50 52.72
N ILE A 70 -12.79 -23.82 52.79
CA ILE A 70 -12.76 -24.68 51.60
C ILE A 70 -14.20 -24.94 51.13
N TYR A 71 -14.47 -24.73 49.84
CA TYR A 71 -15.74 -25.05 49.19
C TYR A 71 -15.49 -25.70 47.84
N LEU A 72 -16.02 -26.92 47.64
CA LEU A 72 -15.82 -27.73 46.43
C LEU A 72 -14.33 -27.86 46.00
N GLY A 73 -13.42 -27.94 46.97
CA GLY A 73 -11.98 -28.06 46.75
C GLY A 73 -11.23 -26.74 46.48
N LYS A 74 -11.92 -25.59 46.39
CA LYS A 74 -11.29 -24.26 46.26
C LYS A 74 -11.30 -23.51 47.60
N THR A 75 -10.26 -22.71 47.84
CA THR A 75 -10.16 -21.84 49.02
C THR A 75 -10.89 -20.52 48.78
N LEU A 76 -11.81 -20.18 49.68
CA LEU A 76 -12.49 -18.89 49.76
C LEU A 76 -11.94 -18.10 50.95
N VAL A 77 -11.87 -16.78 50.83
CA VAL A 77 -11.64 -15.85 51.95
C VAL A 77 -12.97 -15.27 52.35
N CYS A 78 -13.41 -15.56 53.57
CA CYS A 78 -14.66 -15.06 54.13
C CYS A 78 -14.40 -13.83 55.02
N THR A 79 -15.26 -12.81 54.95
CA THR A 79 -15.19 -11.57 55.75
C THR A 79 -16.49 -11.37 56.54
N CYS A 80 -16.39 -11.14 57.85
CA CYS A 80 -17.55 -10.88 58.70
C CYS A 80 -18.01 -9.42 58.69
N TYR A 81 -19.30 -9.17 58.48
CA TYR A 81 -19.93 -7.84 58.58
C TYR A 81 -20.86 -7.68 59.79
N GLY A 82 -20.85 -8.65 60.72
CA GLY A 82 -21.61 -8.65 61.96
C GLY A 82 -22.98 -9.33 61.88
N SER A 83 -23.59 -9.56 63.04
CA SER A 83 -24.70 -10.49 63.24
C SER A 83 -25.97 -10.20 62.42
N SER A 84 -26.13 -8.95 61.94
CA SER A 84 -27.26 -8.53 61.09
C SER A 84 -26.97 -8.55 59.58
N ARG A 85 -25.69 -8.62 59.17
CA ARG A 85 -25.26 -8.62 57.76
C ARG A 85 -24.62 -9.95 57.33
N GLY A 86 -24.27 -10.81 58.28
CA GLY A 86 -23.60 -12.09 58.01
C GLY A 86 -22.17 -11.90 57.50
N PHE A 87 -21.73 -12.83 56.65
CA PHE A 87 -20.39 -12.82 56.06
C PHE A 87 -20.47 -13.09 54.55
N ASN A 88 -19.57 -12.48 53.78
CA ASN A 88 -19.37 -12.80 52.36
C ASN A 88 -18.10 -13.64 52.20
N CYS A 89 -18.05 -14.53 51.21
CA CYS A 89 -16.87 -15.33 50.90
C CYS A 89 -16.52 -15.17 49.41
N GLU A 90 -15.29 -14.74 49.15
CA GLU A 90 -14.76 -14.53 47.80
C GLU A 90 -13.69 -15.59 47.49
N SER A 91 -13.55 -16.01 46.24
CA SER A 91 -12.51 -16.96 45.86
C SER A 91 -11.13 -16.35 46.08
N LYS A 92 -10.28 -17.01 46.87
CA LYS A 92 -8.87 -16.64 46.95
C LYS A 92 -8.27 -16.78 45.54
N PRO A 93 -7.62 -15.75 44.97
CA PRO A 93 -6.91 -15.91 43.70
C PRO A 93 -5.93 -17.07 43.83
N GLU A 94 -5.94 -17.98 42.87
CA GLU A 94 -4.86 -18.96 42.73
C GLU A 94 -3.55 -18.16 42.50
N PRO A 95 -2.42 -18.54 43.11
CA PRO A 95 -1.17 -17.82 42.89
C PRO A 95 -0.85 -17.86 41.39
N GLU A 96 -0.68 -16.68 40.78
CA GLU A 96 -0.35 -16.57 39.36
C GLU A 96 0.91 -17.41 39.08
N GLU A 97 0.74 -18.48 38.31
CA GLU A 97 1.88 -19.32 37.94
C GLU A 97 2.81 -18.51 37.04
N THR A 98 4.08 -18.50 37.40
CA THR A 98 5.10 -17.75 36.66
C THR A 98 6.27 -18.64 36.29
N CYS A 99 6.90 -18.33 35.16
CA CYS A 99 8.10 -18.98 34.69
C CYS A 99 9.31 -18.05 34.86
N PHE A 100 10.25 -18.42 35.72
CA PHE A 100 11.54 -17.72 35.83
C PHE A 100 12.53 -18.27 34.78
N ASP A 101 12.94 -17.43 33.82
CA ASP A 101 13.99 -17.78 32.88
C ASP A 101 15.37 -17.39 33.43
N LYS A 102 16.19 -18.42 33.71
CA LYS A 102 17.56 -18.27 34.20
C LYS A 102 18.50 -17.60 33.18
N PHE A 103 18.15 -17.56 31.90
CA PHE A 103 18.97 -16.94 30.85
C PHE A 103 18.73 -15.42 30.74
N THR A 104 17.47 -14.97 30.84
CA THR A 104 17.13 -13.53 30.78
C THR A 104 17.01 -12.89 32.17
N GLY A 105 17.08 -13.69 33.25
CA GLY A 105 16.88 -13.24 34.63
C GLY A 105 15.48 -12.69 34.91
N THR A 106 14.53 -12.95 34.01
CA THR A 106 13.19 -12.34 33.98
C THR A 106 12.13 -13.39 34.33
N THR A 107 11.08 -12.95 35.01
CA THR A 107 9.91 -13.77 35.34
C THR A 107 8.77 -13.43 34.38
N TYR A 108 8.21 -14.46 33.75
CA TYR A 108 7.12 -14.35 32.77
C TYR A 108 5.83 -14.97 33.30
N GLN A 109 4.68 -14.41 32.92
CA GLN A 109 3.35 -14.93 33.21
C GLN A 109 2.98 -16.10 32.27
N VAL A 110 2.08 -16.99 32.68
CA VAL A 110 1.61 -18.10 31.80
C VAL A 110 1.02 -17.55 30.51
N GLY A 111 1.46 -18.10 29.37
CA GLY A 111 1.04 -17.68 28.04
C GLY A 111 1.89 -16.57 27.42
N GLU A 112 2.76 -15.90 28.18
CA GLU A 112 3.68 -14.92 27.60
C GLU A 112 4.71 -15.58 26.68
N THR A 113 4.90 -14.97 25.51
CA THR A 113 5.90 -15.33 24.51
C THR A 113 7.01 -14.28 24.47
N TYR A 114 8.27 -14.69 24.45
CA TYR A 114 9.41 -13.77 24.48
C TYR A 114 10.61 -14.31 23.68
N GLU A 115 11.51 -13.41 23.30
CA GLU A 115 12.73 -13.75 22.56
C GLU A 115 13.89 -14.01 23.52
N ARG A 116 14.65 -15.09 23.27
CA ARG A 116 15.85 -15.44 24.04
C ARG A 116 17.07 -15.60 23.13
N PRO A 117 18.03 -14.67 23.17
CA PRO A 117 19.34 -14.85 22.54
C PRO A 117 20.11 -15.99 23.22
N LYS A 118 20.62 -16.95 22.45
CA LYS A 118 21.49 -18.03 22.91
C LYS A 118 22.34 -18.56 21.75
N ASP A 119 23.65 -18.68 21.94
CA ASP A 119 24.59 -19.28 20.97
C ASP A 119 24.48 -18.67 19.56
N SER A 120 24.43 -17.33 19.48
CA SER A 120 24.22 -16.53 18.24
C SER A 120 22.93 -16.85 17.46
N MET A 121 21.93 -17.44 18.13
CA MET A 121 20.59 -17.66 17.60
C MET A 121 19.54 -17.04 18.54
N ILE A 122 18.45 -16.52 17.98
CA ILE A 122 17.28 -16.11 18.76
C ILE A 122 16.32 -17.30 18.85
N TRP A 123 15.89 -17.61 20.06
CA TRP A 123 14.87 -18.62 20.35
C TRP A 123 13.55 -17.95 20.69
N ASP A 124 12.45 -18.44 20.14
CA ASP A 124 11.11 -18.05 20.55
C ASP A 124 10.68 -18.92 21.74
N CYS A 125 10.51 -18.29 22.89
CA CYS A 125 10.16 -18.94 24.16
C CYS A 125 8.72 -18.65 24.58
N THR A 126 8.13 -19.53 25.37
CA THR A 126 6.78 -19.40 25.93
C THR A 126 6.72 -19.97 27.35
N CYS A 127 6.11 -19.24 28.28
CA CYS A 127 5.79 -19.75 29.61
C CYS A 127 4.53 -20.63 29.56
N ILE A 128 4.63 -21.90 29.97
CA ILE A 128 3.54 -22.89 29.87
C ILE A 128 2.80 -23.09 31.21
N GLY A 129 3.37 -22.70 32.36
CA GLY A 129 2.63 -22.75 33.64
C GLY A 129 2.11 -24.14 34.03
N ALA A 130 2.95 -25.18 33.87
CA ALA A 130 2.57 -26.56 34.16
C ALA A 130 2.86 -26.98 35.62
N GLY A 131 2.41 -26.22 36.62
CA GLY A 131 2.61 -26.48 38.05
C GLY A 131 4.04 -26.30 38.56
N ARG A 132 4.96 -25.87 37.70
CA ARG A 132 6.42 -25.79 37.95
C ARG A 132 7.13 -24.66 37.17
N GLY A 133 6.40 -23.69 36.62
CA GLY A 133 6.99 -22.61 35.81
C GLY A 133 7.74 -23.10 34.57
N ARG A 134 7.19 -24.10 33.85
CA ARG A 134 7.85 -24.71 32.68
C ARG A 134 7.91 -23.74 31.51
N ILE A 135 9.10 -23.54 30.95
CA ILE A 135 9.36 -22.81 29.71
C ILE A 135 9.52 -23.81 28.56
N SER A 136 8.96 -23.51 27.40
CA SER A 136 9.29 -24.15 26.12
C SER A 136 9.89 -23.13 25.17
N CYS A 137 10.88 -23.52 24.37
CA CYS A 137 11.47 -22.64 23.36
C CYS A 137 11.76 -23.38 22.06
N THR A 138 11.69 -22.69 20.94
CA THR A 138 11.93 -23.23 19.60
C THR A 138 12.71 -22.26 18.72
N ILE A 139 13.41 -22.80 17.72
CA ILE A 139 13.99 -22.06 16.59
C ILE A 139 13.22 -22.30 15.29
N ALA A 140 12.20 -23.17 15.30
CA ALA A 140 11.50 -23.62 14.09
C ALA A 140 10.83 -22.49 13.30
N ASN A 141 10.52 -21.38 13.98
CA ASN A 141 9.84 -20.20 13.44
C ASN A 141 10.82 -19.10 12.95
N ARG A 142 12.13 -19.40 12.90
CA ARG A 142 13.17 -18.44 12.51
C ARG A 142 14.15 -19.02 11.51
N CYS A 143 14.66 -18.15 10.65
CA CYS A 143 15.73 -18.46 9.71
C CYS A 143 17.04 -17.92 10.28
N HIS A 144 18.12 -18.72 10.19
CA HIS A 144 19.42 -18.35 10.75
C HIS A 144 20.48 -18.29 9.64
N GLU A 145 21.15 -17.15 9.51
CA GLU A 145 22.29 -16.97 8.60
C GLU A 145 23.28 -15.96 9.18
N GLY A 146 24.58 -16.22 9.06
CA GLY A 146 25.63 -15.26 9.43
C GLY A 146 25.68 -14.87 10.92
N GLY A 147 25.07 -15.65 11.81
CA GLY A 147 24.90 -15.30 13.22
C GLY A 147 23.74 -14.34 13.50
N GLN A 148 22.90 -14.05 12.50
CA GLN A 148 21.64 -13.33 12.64
C GLN A 148 20.46 -14.30 12.59
N SER A 149 19.31 -13.86 13.11
CA SER A 149 18.08 -14.67 13.24
C SER A 149 16.86 -13.86 12.80
N TYR A 150 16.28 -14.26 11.68
CA TYR A 150 15.19 -13.57 11.00
C TYR A 150 13.85 -14.27 11.29
N LYS A 151 12.77 -13.49 11.49
CA LYS A 151 11.40 -14.00 11.62
C LYS A 151 10.84 -14.40 10.26
N ILE A 152 9.80 -15.22 10.24
CA ILE A 152 9.08 -15.56 9.00
C ILE A 152 8.57 -14.26 8.35
N GLY A 153 8.88 -14.07 7.07
CA GLY A 153 8.56 -12.85 6.31
C GLY A 153 9.66 -11.78 6.31
N ASP A 154 10.62 -11.82 7.24
CA ASP A 154 11.76 -10.89 7.23
C ASP A 154 12.63 -11.10 5.97
N THR A 155 13.16 -10.00 5.44
CA THR A 155 14.07 -9.99 4.30
C THR A 155 15.43 -9.40 4.65
N TRP A 156 16.50 -9.96 4.11
CA TRP A 156 17.86 -9.45 4.28
C TRP A 156 18.66 -9.56 2.97
N ARG A 157 19.87 -8.98 2.95
CA ARG A 157 20.77 -9.03 1.79
C ARG A 157 22.06 -9.75 2.12
N ARG A 158 22.55 -10.57 1.20
CA ARG A 158 23.85 -11.25 1.28
C ARG A 158 24.59 -11.18 -0.06
N PRO A 159 25.93 -11.14 -0.11
CA PRO A 159 26.66 -11.33 -1.37
C PRO A 159 26.41 -12.73 -1.96
N HIS A 160 26.41 -12.86 -3.28
CA HIS A 160 26.52 -14.17 -3.93
C HIS A 160 27.92 -14.77 -3.68
N GLU A 161 28.04 -16.09 -3.61
CA GLU A 161 29.28 -16.81 -3.26
C GLU A 161 30.46 -16.53 -4.22
N THR A 162 30.16 -16.12 -5.45
CA THR A 162 31.16 -15.72 -6.46
C THR A 162 31.53 -14.23 -6.43
N GLY A 163 30.98 -13.44 -5.50
CA GLY A 163 31.32 -12.03 -5.28
C GLY A 163 30.87 -11.03 -6.35
N GLY A 164 30.07 -11.45 -7.34
CA GLY A 164 29.71 -10.63 -8.50
C GLY A 164 28.40 -9.83 -8.41
N PHE A 165 27.50 -10.15 -7.48
CA PHE A 165 26.21 -9.48 -7.31
C PHE A 165 25.63 -9.76 -5.91
N MET A 166 24.69 -8.92 -5.48
CA MET A 166 23.96 -9.09 -4.23
C MET A 166 22.75 -10.00 -4.41
N LEU A 167 22.38 -10.70 -3.35
CA LEU A 167 21.16 -11.48 -3.21
C LEU A 167 20.25 -10.79 -2.20
N GLU A 168 18.94 -10.80 -2.46
CA GLU A 168 17.90 -10.46 -1.49
C GLU A 168 17.17 -11.74 -1.09
N CYS A 169 17.16 -12.02 0.20
CA CYS A 169 16.69 -13.25 0.81
C CYS A 169 15.42 -13.01 1.62
N VAL A 170 14.58 -14.04 1.78
CA VAL A 170 13.36 -14.00 2.60
C VAL A 170 13.22 -15.27 3.45
N CYS A 171 12.81 -15.10 4.71
CA CYS A 171 12.55 -16.22 5.60
C CYS A 171 11.18 -16.85 5.34
N LEU A 172 11.15 -18.14 5.00
CA LEU A 172 9.92 -18.91 4.74
C LEU A 172 9.46 -19.70 5.97
N GLY A 173 10.39 -20.14 6.84
CA GLY A 173 10.06 -20.68 8.15
C GLY A 173 9.32 -22.02 8.15
N ASN A 174 9.60 -22.90 7.18
CA ASN A 174 9.02 -24.25 7.05
C ASN A 174 9.44 -25.24 8.16
N GLY A 175 9.33 -24.85 9.43
CA GLY A 175 9.67 -25.65 10.62
C GLY A 175 11.17 -25.96 10.84
N LYS A 176 12.02 -25.58 9.88
CA LYS A 176 13.49 -25.76 9.92
C LYS A 176 14.27 -24.46 9.67
N GLY A 177 13.60 -23.32 9.62
CA GLY A 177 14.24 -22.04 9.25
C GLY A 177 14.65 -21.96 7.79
N GLU A 178 13.85 -22.53 6.89
CA GLU A 178 14.08 -22.46 5.45
C GLU A 178 13.91 -21.04 4.90
N TRP A 179 14.82 -20.65 4.00
CA TRP A 179 14.84 -19.35 3.34
C TRP A 179 15.25 -19.49 1.88
N THR A 180 14.93 -18.48 1.07
CA THR A 180 15.29 -18.43 -0.36
C THR A 180 15.80 -17.04 -0.73
N CYS A 181 16.61 -16.94 -1.78
CA CYS A 181 17.15 -15.66 -2.25
C CYS A 181 17.04 -15.51 -3.77
N LYS A 182 16.88 -14.25 -4.21
CA LYS A 182 16.88 -13.82 -5.62
C LYS A 182 18.05 -12.85 -5.87
N PRO A 183 18.67 -12.83 -7.06
CA PRO A 183 19.68 -11.83 -7.40
C PRO A 183 19.10 -10.41 -7.48
N VAL A 184 19.90 -9.43 -7.05
CA VAL A 184 19.66 -7.99 -7.18
C VAL A 184 20.80 -7.40 -7.99
N ALA A 185 20.49 -6.82 -9.16
CA ALA A 185 21.49 -6.09 -9.93
C ALA A 185 21.35 -4.60 -9.63
N GLU A 186 22.33 -4.04 -8.91
CA GLU A 186 22.34 -2.64 -8.50
C GLU A 186 22.64 -1.67 -9.65
N ARG A 187 23.19 -2.18 -10.76
CA ARG A 187 23.52 -1.43 -11.97
C ARG A 187 23.26 -2.27 -13.23
N CYS A 188 22.97 -1.60 -14.33
CA CYS A 188 22.97 -2.16 -15.68
C CYS A 188 24.16 -1.63 -16.47
N TYR A 189 24.75 -2.45 -17.34
CA TYR A 189 25.90 -2.06 -18.16
C TYR A 189 25.54 -2.06 -19.64
N ASP A 190 25.69 -0.91 -20.30
CA ASP A 190 25.39 -0.76 -21.72
C ASP A 190 26.66 -0.95 -22.55
N ASN A 191 26.86 -2.16 -23.06
CA ASN A 191 28.01 -2.53 -23.91
C ASN A 191 28.22 -1.60 -25.12
N ALA A 192 27.18 -0.93 -25.62
CA ALA A 192 27.30 -0.02 -26.76
C ALA A 192 27.82 1.37 -26.39
N ALA A 193 27.60 1.81 -25.14
CA ALA A 193 28.07 3.09 -24.62
C ALA A 193 29.33 2.96 -23.74
N GLY A 194 29.63 1.75 -23.25
CA GLY A 194 30.74 1.49 -22.31
C GLY A 194 30.47 2.00 -20.89
N THR A 195 29.22 2.30 -20.57
CA THR A 195 28.80 3.00 -19.33
C THR A 195 27.91 2.12 -18.45
N SER A 196 27.89 2.40 -17.15
CA SER A 196 27.01 1.75 -16.18
C SER A 196 25.98 2.73 -15.59
N TYR A 197 24.74 2.28 -15.53
CA TYR A 197 23.56 3.02 -15.08
C TYR A 197 23.01 2.37 -13.81
N VAL A 198 22.48 3.15 -12.86
CA VAL A 198 21.80 2.59 -11.67
C VAL A 198 20.38 2.15 -12.02
N VAL A 199 19.79 1.27 -11.20
CA VAL A 199 18.38 0.87 -11.37
C VAL A 199 17.48 2.11 -11.28
N GLY A 200 16.58 2.26 -12.26
CA GLY A 200 15.73 3.43 -12.43
C GLY A 200 16.29 4.50 -13.39
N ASP A 201 17.58 4.48 -13.73
CA ASP A 201 18.13 5.40 -14.73
C ASP A 201 17.48 5.20 -16.11
N VAL A 202 17.26 6.31 -16.81
CA VAL A 202 16.78 6.34 -18.19
C VAL A 202 17.78 7.12 -19.06
N TRP A 203 18.19 6.58 -20.20
CA TRP A 203 19.12 7.23 -21.14
C TRP A 203 18.73 7.01 -22.60
N GLU A 204 19.16 7.92 -23.46
CA GLU A 204 18.94 7.82 -24.91
C GLU A 204 20.11 7.06 -25.55
N LYS A 205 19.85 6.19 -26.53
CA LYS A 205 20.92 5.64 -27.37
C LYS A 205 20.53 5.39 -28.83
N PRO A 206 21.49 5.45 -29.76
CA PRO A 206 21.25 5.08 -31.15
C PRO A 206 21.12 3.57 -31.31
N TYR A 207 20.00 3.13 -31.88
CA TYR A 207 19.78 1.78 -32.38
C TYR A 207 20.04 1.74 -33.90
N GLN A 208 20.85 0.77 -34.34
CA GLN A 208 21.31 0.63 -35.74
C GLN A 208 21.90 1.93 -36.36
N GLY A 209 22.44 2.83 -35.53
CA GLY A 209 23.17 4.04 -35.95
C GLY A 209 22.32 5.23 -36.42
N TRP A 210 20.99 5.15 -36.41
CA TRP A 210 20.13 6.27 -36.85
C TRP A 210 18.78 6.40 -36.12
N MET A 211 18.24 5.29 -35.58
CA MET A 211 17.03 5.34 -34.75
C MET A 211 17.43 5.71 -33.33
N MET A 212 16.72 6.61 -32.66
CA MET A 212 16.91 6.78 -31.21
C MET A 212 15.87 5.95 -30.45
N VAL A 213 16.33 5.35 -29.35
CA VAL A 213 15.51 4.65 -28.36
C VAL A 213 15.84 5.15 -26.97
N ASP A 214 14.83 5.18 -26.12
CA ASP A 214 14.94 5.50 -24.70
C ASP A 214 15.08 4.18 -23.94
N CYS A 215 16.18 4.00 -23.20
CA CYS A 215 16.51 2.80 -22.46
C CYS A 215 16.37 3.04 -20.95
N THR A 216 15.97 2.00 -20.21
CA THR A 216 15.77 2.02 -18.76
C THR A 216 16.48 0.84 -18.11
N CYS A 217 17.19 1.08 -17.01
CA CYS A 217 17.80 0.04 -16.19
C CYS A 217 16.79 -0.53 -15.19
N LEU A 218 16.44 -1.80 -15.33
CA LEU A 218 15.44 -2.49 -14.50
C LEU A 218 16.05 -3.32 -13.36
N GLY A 219 17.33 -3.69 -13.44
CA GLY A 219 18.04 -4.29 -12.30
C GLY A 219 17.56 -5.68 -11.85
N GLU A 220 16.81 -6.41 -12.70
CA GLU A 220 16.21 -7.73 -12.44
C GLU A 220 17.26 -8.87 -12.30
N GLY A 221 18.21 -8.71 -11.37
CA GLY A 221 19.23 -9.69 -11.02
C GLY A 221 20.42 -9.83 -11.98
N ASN A 222 20.23 -9.52 -13.27
CA ASN A 222 21.26 -9.64 -14.31
C ASN A 222 21.66 -8.32 -14.99
N GLY A 223 21.20 -7.17 -14.44
CA GLY A 223 21.42 -5.85 -15.04
C GLY A 223 20.54 -5.61 -16.28
N ARG A 224 19.30 -6.14 -16.29
CA ARG A 224 18.36 -6.03 -17.41
C ARG A 224 18.16 -4.57 -17.85
N ILE A 225 18.42 -4.32 -19.14
CA ILE A 225 18.10 -3.08 -19.84
C ILE A 225 16.88 -3.35 -20.73
N THR A 226 15.86 -2.51 -20.64
CA THR A 226 14.80 -2.42 -21.67
C THR A 226 14.99 -1.16 -22.49
N CYS A 227 14.62 -1.15 -23.76
CA CYS A 227 14.69 0.02 -24.62
C CYS A 227 13.43 0.14 -25.48
N THR A 228 12.92 1.35 -25.67
CA THR A 228 11.68 1.64 -26.41
C THR A 228 11.83 2.84 -27.34
N SER A 229 11.14 2.81 -28.48
CA SER A 229 10.97 3.97 -29.36
C SER A 229 9.63 4.68 -29.13
N ARG A 230 8.89 4.36 -28.05
CA ARG A 230 7.54 4.90 -27.78
C ARG A 230 7.45 6.43 -27.88
N ASN A 231 8.47 7.13 -27.40
CA ASN A 231 8.54 8.59 -27.38
C ASN A 231 9.32 9.20 -28.58
N ARG A 232 9.59 8.40 -29.63
CA ARG A 232 10.46 8.76 -30.76
C ARG A 232 9.82 8.46 -32.10
N CYS A 233 9.67 9.47 -32.94
CA CYS A 233 9.35 9.31 -34.35
C CYS A 233 10.62 9.08 -35.14
N ASN A 234 10.93 7.80 -35.43
CA ASN A 234 12.11 7.40 -36.18
C ASN A 234 11.80 7.37 -37.69
N ASP A 235 12.04 8.48 -38.39
CA ASP A 235 11.71 8.63 -39.81
C ASP A 235 12.79 7.99 -40.70
N GLN A 236 12.42 6.89 -41.34
CA GLN A 236 13.33 6.08 -42.15
C GLN A 236 13.82 6.77 -43.42
N ASP A 237 13.05 7.72 -43.95
CA ASP A 237 13.35 8.44 -45.20
C ASP A 237 14.46 9.48 -44.99
N THR A 238 14.40 10.21 -43.86
CA THR A 238 15.40 11.21 -43.48
C THR A 238 16.56 10.65 -42.64
N LYS A 239 16.43 9.39 -42.18
CA LYS A 239 17.36 8.73 -41.25
C LYS A 239 17.60 9.54 -39.98
N ARG A 240 16.52 10.10 -39.43
CA ARG A 240 16.53 10.93 -38.23
C ARG A 240 15.47 10.49 -37.25
N SER A 241 15.72 10.80 -35.97
CA SER A 241 14.77 10.61 -34.89
C SER A 241 14.28 11.96 -34.39
N TYR A 242 12.99 12.04 -34.13
CA TYR A 242 12.28 13.25 -33.73
C TYR A 242 11.53 12.99 -32.42
N ARG A 243 11.56 13.95 -31.48
CA ARG A 243 10.79 13.92 -30.23
C ARG A 243 9.33 14.24 -30.51
N ILE A 244 8.44 13.87 -29.58
CA ILE A 244 7.02 14.25 -29.66
C ILE A 244 6.91 15.78 -29.71
N GLY A 245 6.15 16.30 -30.67
CA GLY A 245 6.02 17.74 -30.95
C GLY A 245 7.00 18.29 -32.01
N ASP A 246 8.12 17.61 -32.29
CA ASP A 246 9.05 18.05 -33.33
C ASP A 246 8.37 18.05 -34.71
N THR A 247 8.64 19.10 -35.50
CA THR A 247 8.24 19.18 -36.91
C THR A 247 9.45 19.11 -37.84
N TRP A 248 9.29 18.47 -38.99
CA TRP A 248 10.33 18.41 -40.01
C TRP A 248 9.74 18.41 -41.41
N SER A 249 10.57 18.73 -42.40
CA SER A 249 10.19 18.60 -43.81
C SER A 249 10.84 17.37 -44.42
N LYS A 250 10.08 16.61 -45.21
CA LYS A 250 10.60 15.55 -46.09
C LYS A 250 9.93 15.60 -47.46
N LYS A 251 10.42 14.83 -48.43
CA LYS A 251 9.80 14.74 -49.76
C LYS A 251 9.05 13.43 -49.89
N ASP A 252 7.88 13.46 -50.53
CA ASP A 252 7.19 12.23 -50.96
C ASP A 252 7.93 11.57 -52.15
N ASN A 253 7.53 10.35 -52.51
CA ASN A 253 8.11 9.61 -53.65
C ASN A 253 7.91 10.32 -55.02
N ARG A 254 7.17 11.44 -55.08
CA ARG A 254 6.95 12.27 -56.27
C ARG A 254 7.69 13.61 -56.18
N GLY A 255 8.50 13.82 -55.14
CA GLY A 255 9.31 15.02 -54.90
C GLY A 255 8.57 16.17 -54.22
N ASN A 256 7.29 16.03 -53.86
CA ASN A 256 6.52 17.09 -53.20
C ASN A 256 7.00 17.27 -51.77
N LEU A 257 7.06 18.52 -51.30
CA LEU A 257 7.41 18.82 -49.92
C LEU A 257 6.23 18.48 -48.98
N LEU A 258 6.51 17.61 -48.03
CA LEU A 258 5.63 17.28 -46.91
C LEU A 258 6.18 17.94 -45.64
N GLN A 259 5.29 18.53 -44.84
CA GLN A 259 5.59 18.97 -43.49
C GLN A 259 5.02 17.96 -42.51
N CYS A 260 5.90 17.38 -41.69
CA CYS A 260 5.59 16.32 -40.74
C CYS A 260 5.65 16.83 -39.30
N ILE A 261 4.88 16.19 -38.42
CA ILE A 261 4.89 16.40 -36.97
C ILE A 261 4.88 15.06 -36.23
N CYS A 262 5.74 14.93 -35.21
CA CYS A 262 5.74 13.75 -34.35
C CYS A 262 4.59 13.82 -33.35
N THR A 263 3.61 12.94 -33.49
CA THR A 263 2.43 12.88 -32.60
C THR A 263 2.59 11.90 -31.43
N GLY A 264 3.47 10.90 -31.55
CA GLY A 264 3.94 10.14 -30.40
C GLY A 264 2.91 9.25 -29.68
N ASN A 265 1.85 8.80 -30.37
CA ASN A 265 0.73 7.98 -29.83
C ASN A 265 1.16 6.59 -29.30
N GLY A 266 2.03 6.51 -28.29
CA GLY A 266 2.48 5.23 -27.69
C GLY A 266 3.40 4.37 -28.57
N ARG A 267 3.61 4.72 -29.84
CA ARG A 267 4.37 3.95 -30.84
C ARG A 267 5.32 4.79 -31.72
N GLY A 268 5.51 6.07 -31.40
CA GLY A 268 6.29 6.98 -32.26
C GLY A 268 5.58 7.34 -33.57
N GLU A 269 4.24 7.47 -33.58
CA GLU A 269 3.47 7.85 -34.77
C GLU A 269 3.69 9.33 -35.16
N TRP A 270 3.77 9.60 -36.47
CA TRP A 270 3.83 10.96 -37.02
C TRP A 270 2.79 11.17 -38.13
N LYS A 271 2.39 12.43 -38.33
CA LYS A 271 1.53 12.87 -39.42
C LYS A 271 2.32 13.74 -40.38
N CYS A 272 1.98 13.73 -41.66
CA CYS A 272 2.59 14.58 -42.68
C CYS A 272 1.54 15.16 -43.60
N GLU A 273 1.59 16.47 -43.83
CA GLU A 273 0.67 17.20 -44.71
C GLU A 273 1.43 17.78 -45.92
N ARG A 274 0.77 17.88 -47.07
CA ARG A 274 1.38 18.46 -48.26
C ARG A 274 1.38 19.98 -48.13
N HIS A 275 2.56 20.58 -48.20
CA HIS A 275 2.69 22.03 -48.15
C HIS A 275 2.29 22.65 -49.51
N SER A 276 0.98 22.84 -49.73
CA SER A 276 0.45 23.46 -50.94
C SER A 276 0.74 24.96 -50.95
N SER A 277 1.70 25.37 -51.77
CA SER A 277 1.95 26.78 -52.08
C SER A 277 0.69 27.41 -52.68
N LEU A 278 -0.01 28.24 -51.89
CA LEU A 278 -1.19 28.97 -52.34
C LEU A 278 -0.83 29.84 -53.56
N GLN A 279 -1.66 29.74 -54.60
CA GLN A 279 -1.50 30.50 -55.83
C GLN A 279 -1.82 31.97 -55.56
N ALA A 280 -0.82 32.85 -55.65
CA ALA A 280 -1.05 34.28 -55.77
C ALA A 280 -1.24 34.65 -57.25
N THR A 281 -2.48 34.74 -57.70
CA THR A 281 -2.81 35.39 -58.97
C THR A 281 -2.67 36.90 -58.81
N GLY A 282 -1.55 37.47 -59.27
CA GLY A 282 -1.28 38.91 -59.22
C GLY A 282 -0.20 39.30 -60.22
N ILE A 283 -0.52 40.22 -61.14
CA ILE A 283 0.33 40.61 -62.28
C ILE A 283 1.39 41.64 -61.82
N GLY A 284 2.66 41.45 -62.17
CA GLY A 284 3.72 42.44 -61.91
C GLY A 284 5.10 42.00 -62.41
N SER A 285 5.70 42.78 -63.30
CA SER A 285 6.92 42.43 -64.06
C SER A 285 8.23 42.35 -63.26
N ALA A 286 9.04 41.35 -63.62
CA ALA A 286 10.52 41.33 -63.67
C ALA A 286 11.36 41.82 -62.47
N SER A 287 12.13 40.90 -61.88
CA SER A 287 13.60 40.91 -62.02
C SER A 287 14.21 39.61 -61.45
N ALA A 288 15.19 39.02 -62.14
CA ALA A 288 15.92 37.87 -61.65
C ALA A 288 17.23 38.31 -60.97
N THR A 289 17.28 38.24 -59.64
CA THR A 289 18.53 38.38 -58.88
C THR A 289 18.70 37.19 -57.95
N ILE A 290 19.64 36.31 -58.29
CA ILE A 290 20.13 35.25 -57.41
C ILE A 290 21.00 35.93 -56.34
N THR A 291 20.59 35.85 -55.08
CA THR A 291 21.40 36.29 -53.93
C THR A 291 21.89 35.10 -53.11
N ASP A 292 23.15 34.80 -53.37
CA ASP A 292 24.16 34.11 -52.56
C ASP A 292 23.80 33.74 -51.11
N VAL A 293 23.96 32.45 -50.77
CA VAL A 293 23.72 31.92 -49.41
C VAL A 293 24.96 32.13 -48.56
N ARG A 294 25.01 33.27 -47.84
CA ARG A 294 25.94 33.42 -46.71
C ARG A 294 25.40 32.70 -45.47
N THR A 295 26.19 31.78 -44.94
CA THR A 295 25.93 31.04 -43.72
C THR A 295 25.80 31.96 -42.51
N ALA A 296 24.57 32.32 -42.14
CA ALA A 296 24.30 32.98 -40.87
C ALA A 296 24.45 31.95 -39.73
N LEU A 297 25.51 32.09 -38.93
CA LEU A 297 25.67 31.36 -37.67
C LEU A 297 24.55 31.82 -36.72
N TYR A 298 23.51 31.01 -36.57
CA TYR A 298 22.43 31.27 -35.62
C TYR A 298 22.93 31.07 -34.19
N GLN A 299 23.37 32.15 -33.56
CA GLN A 299 23.44 32.23 -32.10
C GLN A 299 22.01 32.38 -31.56
N PRO A 300 21.54 31.51 -30.67
CA PRO A 300 20.23 31.66 -30.06
C PRO A 300 20.25 32.86 -29.09
N GLN A 301 19.72 34.00 -29.51
CA GLN A 301 19.24 35.01 -28.57
C GLN A 301 18.03 34.43 -27.81
N PRO A 302 17.87 34.72 -26.51
CA PRO A 302 16.65 34.38 -25.79
C PRO A 302 15.47 35.13 -26.42
N GLN A 303 14.60 34.41 -27.12
CA GLN A 303 13.32 34.98 -27.54
C GLN A 303 12.47 35.22 -26.28
N PRO A 304 11.89 36.42 -26.08
CA PRO A 304 10.97 36.65 -24.99
C PRO A 304 9.78 35.69 -25.15
N ALA A 305 9.41 35.01 -24.06
CA ALA A 305 8.35 34.02 -24.09
C ALA A 305 7.03 34.66 -24.61
N PRO A 306 6.29 33.98 -25.51
CA PRO A 306 4.99 34.47 -25.95
C PRO A 306 4.07 34.70 -24.73
N SER A 307 3.41 35.85 -24.72
CA SER A 307 2.63 36.36 -23.59
C SER A 307 1.57 35.36 -23.11
N GLY A 308 1.72 34.86 -21.88
CA GLY A 308 0.81 33.89 -21.26
C GLY A 308 1.39 32.50 -21.01
N HIS A 309 2.67 32.27 -21.30
CA HIS A 309 3.34 30.98 -21.09
C HIS A 309 4.57 31.08 -20.19
N CYS A 310 4.78 30.08 -19.34
CA CYS A 310 5.96 29.93 -18.50
C CYS A 310 6.84 28.78 -19.00
N ALA A 311 8.11 29.08 -19.26
CA ALA A 311 9.14 28.08 -19.56
C ALA A 311 9.90 27.71 -18.29
N THR A 312 10.08 26.43 -18.00
CA THR A 312 10.97 25.97 -16.93
C THR A 312 12.42 25.89 -17.39
N ASP A 313 13.35 25.81 -16.44
CA ASP A 313 14.78 25.56 -16.68
C ASP A 313 15.04 24.30 -17.53
N SER A 314 14.13 23.32 -17.46
CA SER A 314 14.13 22.07 -18.22
C SER A 314 13.48 22.16 -19.60
N GLY A 315 13.05 23.35 -20.04
CA GLY A 315 12.39 23.58 -21.34
C GLY A 315 10.92 23.14 -21.40
N MET A 316 10.30 22.77 -20.28
CA MET A 316 8.86 22.47 -20.25
C MET A 316 8.05 23.75 -20.30
N MET A 317 7.03 23.78 -21.16
CA MET A 317 6.12 24.92 -21.32
C MET A 317 4.80 24.66 -20.59
N TYR A 318 4.38 25.64 -19.78
CA TYR A 318 3.09 25.67 -19.10
C TYR A 318 2.32 26.93 -19.51
N ILE A 319 1.00 26.87 -19.54
CA ILE A 319 0.14 28.04 -19.79
C ILE A 319 -0.31 28.67 -18.46
N LEU A 320 -0.77 29.92 -18.51
CA LEU A 320 -1.30 30.65 -17.36
C LEU A 320 -2.23 29.79 -16.49
N GLY A 321 -2.00 29.79 -15.17
CA GLY A 321 -2.85 29.07 -14.20
C GLY A 321 -2.54 27.58 -14.05
N MET A 322 -1.74 26.97 -14.92
CA MET A 322 -1.26 25.60 -14.72
C MET A 322 -0.38 25.49 -13.47
N GLN A 323 -0.50 24.36 -12.79
CA GLN A 323 0.33 24.00 -11.63
C GLN A 323 1.09 22.69 -11.90
N TRP A 324 2.28 22.51 -11.33
CA TRP A 324 3.08 21.28 -11.42
C TRP A 324 3.97 21.11 -10.19
N LEU A 325 4.40 19.89 -9.93
CA LEU A 325 5.35 19.59 -8.86
C LEU A 325 6.79 19.68 -9.41
N LYS A 326 7.65 20.42 -8.71
CA LYS A 326 9.11 20.47 -8.94
C LYS A 326 9.82 19.84 -7.75
N THR A 327 10.58 18.77 -7.98
CA THR A 327 11.43 18.17 -6.94
C THR A 327 12.68 19.01 -6.75
N GLN A 328 13.01 19.36 -5.51
CA GLN A 328 14.24 20.06 -5.14
C GLN A 328 14.89 19.31 -3.96
N GLY A 329 15.88 18.47 -4.25
CA GLY A 329 16.44 17.55 -3.26
C GLY A 329 15.38 16.54 -2.79
N SER A 330 15.12 16.50 -1.48
CA SER A 330 14.09 15.65 -0.86
C SER A 330 12.72 16.33 -0.68
N GLN A 331 12.58 17.59 -1.11
CA GLN A 331 11.32 18.35 -0.98
C GLN A 331 10.60 18.47 -2.33
N HIS A 332 9.27 18.45 -2.28
CA HIS A 332 8.40 18.77 -3.42
C HIS A 332 7.90 20.21 -3.29
N MET A 333 8.04 20.99 -4.36
CA MET A 333 7.46 22.31 -4.46
C MET A 333 6.30 22.34 -5.45
N LEU A 334 5.19 22.95 -5.05
CA LEU A 334 4.07 23.28 -5.91
C LEU A 334 4.40 24.57 -6.68
N CYS A 335 4.67 24.44 -7.98
CA CYS A 335 4.93 25.56 -8.88
C CYS A 335 3.67 25.90 -9.69
N THR A 336 3.42 27.19 -9.92
CA THR A 336 2.31 27.73 -10.70
C THR A 336 2.81 28.70 -11.76
N CYS A 337 2.26 28.63 -12.97
CA CYS A 337 2.52 29.59 -14.02
C CYS A 337 1.65 30.84 -13.84
N LEU A 338 2.28 31.96 -13.49
CA LEU A 338 1.67 33.27 -13.40
C LEU A 338 2.06 34.09 -14.65
N GLY A 339 1.25 35.08 -15.03
CA GLY A 339 1.49 35.88 -16.24
C GLY A 339 2.78 36.71 -16.19
N ASN A 340 3.40 36.81 -15.02
CA ASN A 340 4.67 37.47 -14.72
C ASN A 340 5.82 36.48 -14.38
N GLY A 341 5.63 35.16 -14.51
CA GLY A 341 6.67 34.14 -14.28
C GLY A 341 6.21 32.94 -13.47
N ILE A 342 7.17 32.13 -13.01
CA ILE A 342 6.90 30.93 -12.20
C ILE A 342 6.96 31.32 -10.71
N SER A 343 5.92 30.99 -9.95
CA SER A 343 5.93 31.04 -8.48
C SER A 343 5.88 29.62 -7.93
N CYS A 344 6.71 29.30 -6.93
CA CYS A 344 6.70 27.99 -6.29
C CYS A 344 6.61 28.12 -4.77
N GLN A 345 5.85 27.22 -4.14
CA GLN A 345 5.65 27.12 -2.70
C GLN A 345 5.97 25.69 -2.23
N GLU A 346 6.38 25.51 -0.98
CA GLU A 346 6.63 24.18 -0.41
C GLU A 346 5.31 23.41 -0.26
N THR A 347 5.28 22.14 -0.69
CA THR A 347 4.07 21.32 -0.58
C THR A 347 3.90 20.80 0.84
N ALA A 348 2.80 21.16 1.51
CA ALA A 348 2.45 20.59 2.80
C ALA A 348 2.21 19.08 2.67
N VAL A 349 2.97 18.28 3.42
CA VAL A 349 2.75 16.83 3.53
C VAL A 349 1.41 16.61 4.23
N THR A 350 0.50 15.84 3.61
CA THR A 350 -0.80 15.50 4.18
C THR A 350 -0.63 14.91 5.58
N GLN A 351 -1.10 15.62 6.61
CA GLN A 351 -0.97 15.16 7.98
C GLN A 351 -1.97 14.04 8.25
N THR A 352 -1.44 12.82 8.33
CA THR A 352 -2.19 11.60 8.66
C THR A 352 -2.17 11.33 10.16
N TYR A 353 -3.28 10.83 10.70
CA TYR A 353 -3.39 10.44 12.11
C TYR A 353 -4.35 9.26 12.31
N GLY A 354 -4.13 8.48 13.38
CA GLY A 354 -5.03 7.39 13.78
C GLY A 354 -5.31 6.37 12.67
N GLY A 355 -6.57 5.96 12.52
CA GLY A 355 -6.96 4.83 11.67
C GLY A 355 -6.43 3.50 12.22
N ASN A 356 -6.44 2.44 11.41
CA ASN A 356 -5.83 1.16 11.79
C ASN A 356 -4.33 1.09 11.42
N SER A 357 -3.83 2.04 10.63
CA SER A 357 -2.41 2.21 10.33
C SER A 357 -1.70 3.19 11.27
N ASN A 358 -2.29 3.61 12.40
CA ASN A 358 -1.68 4.50 13.38
C ASN A 358 -1.10 5.83 12.83
N GLY A 359 -1.66 6.36 11.74
CA GLY A 359 -1.22 7.60 11.10
C GLY A 359 -0.15 7.43 10.01
N GLU A 360 0.15 6.21 9.56
CA GLU A 360 1.03 5.99 8.39
C GLU A 360 0.58 6.84 7.16
N PRO A 361 1.52 7.26 6.29
CA PRO A 361 1.23 8.13 5.15
C PRO A 361 0.24 7.53 4.15
N CYS A 362 -0.58 8.39 3.55
CA CYS A 362 -1.46 8.01 2.44
C CYS A 362 -0.66 7.51 1.23
N VAL A 363 -1.15 6.44 0.60
CA VAL A 363 -0.70 6.01 -0.73
C VAL A 363 -1.72 6.51 -1.75
N PHE A 364 -1.30 7.42 -2.64
CA PHE A 364 -2.14 7.93 -3.72
C PHE A 364 -1.61 7.52 -5.10
N PRO A 365 -2.49 7.16 -6.05
CA PRO A 365 -3.91 6.87 -5.84
C PRO A 365 -4.14 5.47 -5.23
N PHE A 366 -5.30 5.28 -4.60
CA PHE A 366 -5.72 3.98 -4.02
C PHE A 366 -7.13 3.57 -4.49
N THR A 367 -7.42 2.27 -4.51
CA THR A 367 -8.75 1.74 -4.90
C THR A 367 -9.59 1.37 -3.68
N TYR A 368 -10.85 1.83 -3.65
CA TYR A 368 -11.88 1.48 -2.68
C TYR A 368 -13.27 1.35 -3.35
N HIS A 369 -13.99 0.27 -3.06
CA HIS A 369 -15.20 -0.16 -3.76
C HIS A 369 -15.09 -0.10 -5.30
N GLY A 370 -13.91 -0.46 -5.83
CA GLY A 370 -13.62 -0.42 -7.27
C GLY A 370 -13.54 0.99 -7.88
N LYS A 371 -13.42 2.03 -7.05
CA LYS A 371 -13.14 3.42 -7.46
C LYS A 371 -11.73 3.81 -7.05
N THR A 372 -11.02 4.47 -7.95
CA THR A 372 -9.70 5.05 -7.70
C THR A 372 -9.83 6.43 -7.04
N PHE A 373 -9.23 6.63 -5.88
CA PHE A 373 -9.20 7.89 -5.13
C PHE A 373 -7.82 8.55 -5.19
N TYR A 374 -7.82 9.86 -5.45
CA TYR A 374 -6.62 10.67 -5.64
C TYR A 374 -6.30 11.61 -4.47
N SER A 375 -7.17 11.65 -3.47
CA SER A 375 -7.07 12.47 -2.27
C SER A 375 -7.82 11.81 -1.12
N CYS A 376 -7.73 12.37 0.08
CA CYS A 376 -8.52 11.89 1.20
C CYS A 376 -10.03 12.06 0.93
N THR A 377 -10.81 11.05 1.27
CA THR A 377 -12.24 10.96 0.98
C THR A 377 -13.03 10.74 2.27
N SER A 378 -14.30 11.17 2.32
CA SER A 378 -15.25 10.77 3.36
C SER A 378 -16.17 9.64 2.88
N GLU A 379 -15.99 9.14 1.65
CA GLU A 379 -16.81 8.06 1.09
C GLU A 379 -16.74 6.80 1.96
N GLY A 380 -17.88 6.14 2.16
CA GLY A 380 -18.03 5.00 3.07
C GLY A 380 -18.18 5.35 4.55
N ARG A 381 -17.97 6.61 4.97
CA ARG A 381 -18.06 7.03 6.38
C ARG A 381 -19.30 7.88 6.68
N GLN A 382 -19.94 7.62 7.82
CA GLN A 382 -21.11 8.37 8.29
C GLN A 382 -20.75 9.58 9.15
N ASP A 383 -19.54 9.62 9.72
CA ASP A 383 -19.04 10.71 10.56
C ASP A 383 -18.43 11.86 9.74
N GLY A 384 -18.38 11.74 8.41
CA GLY A 384 -17.82 12.75 7.50
C GLY A 384 -16.29 12.90 7.57
N ASN A 385 -15.61 12.13 8.42
CA ASN A 385 -14.16 12.22 8.59
C ASN A 385 -13.43 11.78 7.31
N LEU A 386 -12.43 12.56 6.92
CA LEU A 386 -11.60 12.27 5.76
C LEU A 386 -10.59 11.18 6.09
N TRP A 387 -10.46 10.23 5.18
CA TRP A 387 -9.53 9.11 5.29
C TRP A 387 -8.84 8.81 3.95
N CYS A 388 -7.71 8.14 4.01
CA CYS A 388 -6.98 7.63 2.85
C CYS A 388 -6.47 6.21 3.13
N SER A 389 -6.29 5.42 2.08
CA SER A 389 -5.56 4.16 2.25
C SER A 389 -4.07 4.41 2.41
N THR A 390 -3.43 3.57 3.23
CA THR A 390 -1.96 3.51 3.38
C THR A 390 -1.35 2.42 2.48
N THR A 391 -2.14 1.91 1.53
CA THR A 391 -1.76 0.94 0.49
C THR A 391 -2.44 1.31 -0.83
N SER A 392 -1.99 0.75 -1.96
CA SER A 392 -2.67 1.04 -3.24
C SER A 392 -4.05 0.37 -3.38
N ASN A 393 -4.38 -0.66 -2.58
CA ASN A 393 -5.63 -1.40 -2.68
C ASN A 393 -6.29 -1.56 -1.30
N PHE A 394 -7.15 -0.62 -0.93
CA PHE A 394 -7.93 -0.74 0.31
C PHE A 394 -8.98 -1.87 0.23
N ASP A 395 -9.45 -2.20 -0.97
CA ASP A 395 -10.38 -3.32 -1.15
C ASP A 395 -9.78 -4.67 -0.74
N GLN A 396 -8.47 -4.83 -0.89
CA GLN A 396 -7.69 -5.98 -0.43
C GLN A 396 -7.15 -5.79 1.00
N ASP A 397 -6.39 -4.72 1.25
CA ASP A 397 -5.49 -4.63 2.42
C ASP A 397 -6.17 -4.00 3.65
N LYS A 398 -7.30 -3.30 3.46
CA LYS A 398 -8.11 -2.64 4.53
C LYS A 398 -7.34 -1.66 5.43
N SER A 399 -6.17 -1.20 5.01
CA SER A 399 -5.28 -0.33 5.79
C SER A 399 -5.51 1.15 5.48
N TYR A 400 -5.78 1.96 6.51
CA TYR A 400 -6.10 3.39 6.40
C TYR A 400 -5.64 4.27 7.57
N ALA A 401 -5.49 5.57 7.27
CA ALA A 401 -5.32 6.66 8.22
C ALA A 401 -6.38 7.76 8.00
N PHE A 402 -6.60 8.62 8.99
CA PHE A 402 -7.40 9.85 8.83
C PHE A 402 -6.54 11.00 8.33
N CYS A 403 -7.15 11.95 7.61
CA CYS A 403 -6.50 13.15 7.11
C CYS A 403 -7.09 14.42 7.75
N THR A 404 -6.27 15.46 7.89
CA THR A 404 -6.73 16.80 8.28
C THR A 404 -7.26 17.62 7.11
N GLU A 405 -6.80 17.38 5.88
CA GLU A 405 -7.06 18.24 4.71
C GLU A 405 -7.31 17.43 3.41
N GLN A 406 -7.99 18.06 2.44
CA GLN A 406 -8.23 17.54 1.08
C GLN A 406 -7.15 18.05 0.12
N ASN A 407 -5.92 17.55 0.24
CA ASN A 407 -4.86 17.91 -0.70
C ASN A 407 -5.00 17.10 -2.01
N VAL A 408 -5.77 17.64 -2.95
CA VAL A 408 -6.06 17.06 -4.28
C VAL A 408 -4.92 17.37 -5.27
N LEU A 409 -3.74 16.81 -5.04
CA LEU A 409 -2.56 17.01 -5.90
C LEU A 409 -2.40 15.85 -6.89
N VAL A 410 -3.14 15.90 -7.99
CA VAL A 410 -3.18 14.80 -8.98
C VAL A 410 -2.22 15.10 -10.13
N GLN A 411 -0.99 14.59 -10.04
CA GLN A 411 -0.02 14.74 -11.12
C GLN A 411 -0.40 13.89 -12.33
N THR A 412 -0.62 14.56 -13.46
CA THR A 412 -0.98 13.85 -14.69
C THR A 412 0.21 13.17 -15.34
N ARG A 413 -0.07 12.15 -16.15
CA ARG A 413 0.89 11.51 -17.07
C ARG A 413 0.40 11.67 -18.50
N GLY A 414 1.32 11.83 -19.45
CA GLY A 414 0.97 12.03 -20.87
C GLY A 414 0.10 13.28 -21.12
N GLY A 415 -0.81 13.20 -22.09
CA GLY A 415 -1.63 14.32 -22.53
C GLY A 415 -0.81 15.42 -23.21
N ASN A 416 -1.28 16.67 -23.12
CA ASN A 416 -0.66 17.85 -23.74
C ASN A 416 -0.22 18.91 -22.71
N SER A 417 -0.06 18.50 -21.44
CA SER A 417 0.18 19.37 -20.29
C SER A 417 1.49 19.09 -19.55
N ASN A 418 2.42 18.33 -20.15
CA ASN A 418 3.78 18.12 -19.64
C ASN A 418 3.90 17.57 -18.19
N GLY A 419 2.87 16.87 -17.70
CA GLY A 419 2.82 16.38 -16.32
C GLY A 419 2.38 17.42 -15.28
N ALA A 420 1.66 18.47 -15.71
CA ALA A 420 0.93 19.37 -14.83
C ALA A 420 -0.05 18.61 -13.91
N LEU A 421 -0.40 19.24 -12.80
CA LEU A 421 -1.49 18.80 -11.93
C LEU A 421 -2.84 18.99 -12.63
N CYS A 422 -3.80 18.12 -12.30
CA CYS A 422 -5.21 18.40 -12.55
C CYS A 422 -5.62 19.69 -11.83
N HIS A 423 -6.39 20.53 -12.51
CA HIS A 423 -7.05 21.68 -11.91
C HIS A 423 -8.48 21.27 -11.53
N PHE A 424 -8.83 21.36 -10.25
CA PHE A 424 -10.18 21.03 -9.78
C PHE A 424 -10.87 22.25 -9.14
N PRO A 425 -12.12 22.58 -9.52
CA PRO A 425 -12.86 22.01 -10.65
C PRO A 425 -12.27 22.41 -12.01
N PHE A 426 -12.49 21.60 -13.06
CA PHE A 426 -12.33 22.00 -14.46
C PHE A 426 -13.66 21.91 -15.21
N LEU A 427 -13.89 22.83 -16.14
CA LEU A 427 -15.04 22.81 -17.05
C LEU A 427 -14.75 21.93 -18.27
N TYR A 428 -15.63 20.97 -18.57
CA TYR A 428 -15.66 20.20 -19.82
C TYR A 428 -17.10 19.96 -20.28
N ASN A 429 -17.40 20.14 -21.57
CA ASN A 429 -18.75 20.13 -22.15
C ASN A 429 -19.74 20.99 -21.33
N ASN A 430 -19.30 22.17 -20.87
CA ASN A 430 -20.05 23.08 -20.00
C ASN A 430 -20.52 22.47 -18.65
N ARG A 431 -19.79 21.46 -18.14
CA ARG A 431 -20.00 20.82 -16.83
C ARG A 431 -18.70 20.87 -16.01
N ASN A 432 -18.82 21.23 -14.74
CA ASN A 432 -17.68 21.22 -13.81
C ASN A 432 -17.41 19.80 -13.30
N TYR A 433 -16.16 19.36 -13.38
CA TYR A 433 -15.66 18.11 -12.82
C TYR A 433 -14.70 18.42 -11.68
N THR A 434 -14.95 17.84 -10.51
CA THR A 434 -14.10 17.94 -9.31
C THR A 434 -13.20 16.71 -9.11
N ASP A 435 -13.20 15.79 -10.08
CA ASP A 435 -12.43 14.54 -10.07
C ASP A 435 -12.17 14.07 -11.52
N CYS A 436 -11.28 13.10 -11.68
CA CYS A 436 -10.89 12.54 -12.97
C CYS A 436 -12.05 11.83 -13.68
N THR A 437 -12.29 12.21 -14.92
CA THR A 437 -13.39 11.67 -15.74
C THR A 437 -12.90 10.70 -16.81
N SER A 438 -13.77 9.80 -17.24
CA SER A 438 -13.58 8.99 -18.46
C SER A 438 -14.54 9.43 -19.58
N GLU A 439 -15.39 10.44 -19.33
CA GLU A 439 -16.30 10.99 -20.34
C GLU A 439 -15.50 11.57 -21.52
N GLY A 440 -16.08 11.52 -22.72
CA GLY A 440 -15.41 11.90 -23.97
C GLY A 440 -14.43 10.87 -24.54
N ARG A 441 -14.07 9.81 -23.79
CA ARG A 441 -13.11 8.79 -24.23
C ARG A 441 -13.74 7.41 -24.46
N ARG A 442 -13.18 6.65 -25.42
CA ARG A 442 -13.62 5.28 -25.74
C ARG A 442 -12.79 4.19 -25.04
N ASP A 443 -11.60 4.55 -24.56
CA ASP A 443 -10.67 3.65 -23.86
C ASP A 443 -10.93 3.60 -22.35
N ASN A 444 -11.92 4.37 -21.85
CA ASN A 444 -12.25 4.56 -20.43
C ASN A 444 -11.09 5.11 -19.56
N MET A 445 -9.98 5.56 -20.16
CA MET A 445 -8.86 6.13 -19.42
C MET A 445 -9.29 7.40 -18.68
N LYS A 446 -8.89 7.50 -17.41
CA LYS A 446 -9.20 8.65 -16.55
C LYS A 446 -8.32 9.83 -16.91
N TRP A 447 -8.92 11.00 -17.08
CA TRP A 447 -8.26 12.25 -17.45
C TRP A 447 -8.89 13.44 -16.71
N CYS A 448 -8.17 14.55 -16.70
CA CYS A 448 -8.62 15.81 -16.10
C CYS A 448 -8.17 17.01 -16.93
N GLY A 449 -8.91 18.11 -16.82
CA GLY A 449 -8.40 19.42 -17.23
C GLY A 449 -7.24 19.85 -16.32
N THR A 450 -6.21 20.45 -16.90
CA THR A 450 -5.04 20.99 -16.17
C THR A 450 -5.11 22.52 -16.03
N THR A 451 -6.24 23.11 -16.43
CA THR A 451 -6.67 24.49 -16.18
C THR A 451 -8.15 24.48 -15.78
N SER A 452 -8.68 25.64 -15.36
CA SER A 452 -10.08 25.78 -14.95
C SER A 452 -11.09 25.53 -16.07
N ASN A 453 -10.69 25.65 -17.35
CA ASN A 453 -11.60 25.55 -18.48
C ASN A 453 -10.99 24.77 -19.66
N TYR A 454 -11.21 23.45 -19.68
CA TYR A 454 -10.74 22.59 -20.78
C TYR A 454 -11.45 22.92 -22.10
N ASP A 455 -12.71 23.37 -22.09
CA ASP A 455 -13.47 23.72 -23.30
C ASP A 455 -12.87 24.92 -24.07
N VAL A 456 -11.99 25.70 -23.43
CA VAL A 456 -11.27 26.84 -24.05
C VAL A 456 -9.78 26.55 -24.22
N ASP A 457 -9.13 25.99 -23.19
CA ASP A 457 -7.68 25.82 -23.19
C ASP A 457 -7.23 24.51 -23.89
N GLU A 458 -8.13 23.54 -24.01
CA GLU A 458 -7.91 22.16 -24.48
C GLU A 458 -6.77 21.42 -23.74
N LYS A 459 -6.41 21.86 -22.53
CA LYS A 459 -5.29 21.32 -21.75
C LYS A 459 -5.71 20.21 -20.80
N PHE A 460 -5.13 19.03 -21.02
CA PHE A 460 -5.41 17.83 -20.23
C PHE A 460 -4.16 16.98 -19.97
N GLY A 461 -4.31 16.06 -19.03
CA GLY A 461 -3.44 14.91 -18.85
C GLY A 461 -4.21 13.71 -18.30
N PHE A 462 -3.59 12.52 -18.35
CA PHE A 462 -4.20 11.32 -17.79
C PHE A 462 -3.93 11.25 -16.29
N CYS A 463 -4.94 10.90 -15.52
CA CYS A 463 -4.78 10.67 -14.09
C CYS A 463 -4.05 9.34 -13.85
N PRO A 464 -3.24 9.22 -12.79
CA PRO A 464 -2.58 7.95 -12.47
C PRO A 464 -3.61 6.86 -12.16
N MET A 465 -3.18 5.60 -12.21
CA MET A 465 -3.96 4.45 -11.73
C MET A 465 -3.35 3.98 -10.42
N ALA A 466 -4.11 3.26 -9.59
CA ALA A 466 -3.53 2.66 -8.39
C ALA A 466 -2.37 1.74 -8.78
N ALA A 467 -1.32 1.62 -7.96
CA ALA A 467 -0.10 0.89 -8.35
C ALA A 467 -0.35 -0.57 -8.77
N HIS A 468 -1.36 -1.22 -8.20
CA HIS A 468 -1.79 -2.58 -8.56
C HIS A 468 -2.66 -2.65 -9.84
N GLU A 469 -3.12 -1.51 -10.35
CA GLU A 469 -3.89 -1.35 -11.60
C GLU A 469 -3.03 -0.81 -12.76
N GLU A 470 -1.75 -0.48 -12.55
CA GLU A 470 -0.91 0.10 -13.60
C GLU A 470 -0.74 -0.84 -14.81
N ILE A 471 -1.37 -0.48 -15.93
CA ILE A 471 -1.33 -1.25 -17.17
C ILE A 471 -0.05 -0.91 -17.95
N CYS A 472 0.95 -1.78 -17.85
CA CYS A 472 2.15 -1.76 -18.69
C CYS A 472 1.83 -2.16 -20.15
N THR A 473 1.39 -1.20 -20.96
CA THR A 473 1.22 -1.33 -22.42
C THR A 473 2.53 -1.18 -23.20
#